data_AF-A0A759T1D2-F1
#
_entry.id   AF-A0A759T1D2-F1
#
_cell.length_a   1.000
_cell.length_b   1.000
_cell.length_c   1.000
_cell.angle_alpha   90.00
_cell.angle_beta   90.00
_cell.angle_gamma   90.00
#
_symmetry.space_group_name_H-M   'P 1'
#
loop_
_entity.id
_entity.type
_entity.pdbx_description
1 polymer ?
#
loop_
_entity_poly.entity_id
_entity_poly.type
_entity_poly.pdbx_seq_one_letter_code
_entity_poly.pdbx_strand_id
1 'polypeptide(L)'
;MSKIDYQALREKAEKATCGVWSLEYGEERFDAGDALIHREVVGYLPICRIEGAHPESGFDEDFQMEQQANAEFIAAANPATVLALLDERERNQQYIKRRDQENEDIALTVGKLRFELEAA
;
A
#
# COMPACT_ATOMS: atom_id res chain seq x y z
N MET A 1 16.47 9.38 -6.11
CA MET A 1 15.42 8.47 -5.60
C MET A 1 15.63 7.11 -6.25
N SER A 2 15.67 6.05 -5.45
CA SER A 2 15.65 4.68 -5.99
C SER A 2 14.32 4.42 -6.71
N LYS A 3 14.35 3.68 -7.82
CA LYS A 3 13.14 3.28 -8.55
C LYS A 3 12.52 2.09 -7.81
N ILE A 4 11.28 2.26 -7.34
CA ILE A 4 10.52 1.17 -6.72
C ILE A 4 10.24 0.10 -7.79
N ASP A 5 10.52 -1.16 -7.48
CA ASP A 5 10.11 -2.31 -8.28
C ASP A 5 8.68 -2.71 -7.91
N TYR A 6 7.72 -2.19 -8.67
CA TYR A 6 6.30 -2.43 -8.45
C TYR A 6 5.88 -3.88 -8.72
N GLN A 7 6.56 -4.56 -9.64
CA GLN A 7 6.24 -5.96 -9.96
C GLN A 7 6.70 -6.86 -8.82
N ALA A 8 7.92 -6.65 -8.33
CA ALA A 8 8.41 -7.37 -7.15
C ALA A 8 7.52 -7.11 -5.92
N LEU A 9 7.05 -5.87 -5.72
CA LEU A 9 6.14 -5.54 -4.63
C LEU A 9 4.78 -6.26 -4.77
N ARG A 10 4.21 -6.29 -5.99
CA ARG A 10 2.96 -7.01 -6.29
C ARG A 10 3.09 -8.49 -5.96
N GLU A 11 4.16 -9.14 -6.42
CA GLU A 11 4.40 -10.57 -6.17
C GLU A 11 4.53 -10.90 -4.68
N LYS A 12 5.11 -9.98 -3.89
CA LYS A 12 5.20 -10.16 -2.43
C LYS A 12 3.82 -10.04 -1.79
N ALA A 13 3.00 -9.07 -2.21
CA ALA A 13 1.65 -8.89 -1.69
C ALA A 13 0.73 -10.08 -2.06
N GLU A 14 0.78 -10.58 -3.30
CA GLU A 14 -0.02 -11.72 -3.74
C GLU A 14 0.31 -13.02 -2.99
N LYS A 15 1.56 -13.20 -2.57
CA LYS A 15 2.03 -14.38 -1.81
C LYS A 15 1.78 -14.28 -0.30
N ALA A 16 1.57 -13.07 0.21
CA ALA A 16 1.32 -12.85 1.63
C ALA A 16 -0.12 -13.26 2.02
N THR A 17 -0.41 -13.27 3.33
CA THR A 17 -1.76 -13.57 3.82
C THR A 17 -2.76 -12.60 3.22
N CYS A 18 -3.67 -13.10 2.39
CA CYS A 18 -4.63 -12.27 1.67
C CYS A 18 -5.68 -11.65 2.61
N GLY A 19 -6.37 -10.62 2.11
CA GLY A 19 -7.44 -9.92 2.84
C GLY A 19 -6.92 -8.83 3.78
N VAL A 20 -7.85 -8.23 4.52
CA VAL A 20 -7.55 -7.18 5.51
C VAL A 20 -6.96 -7.81 6.75
N TRP A 21 -5.96 -7.15 7.32
CA TRP A 21 -5.34 -7.54 8.58
C TRP A 21 -5.90 -6.67 9.70
N SER A 22 -6.21 -7.31 10.82
CA SER A 22 -6.72 -6.70 12.04
C SER A 22 -5.60 -6.57 13.07
N LEU A 23 -5.74 -5.59 13.96
CA LEU A 23 -4.82 -5.32 15.06
C LEU A 23 -5.55 -5.54 16.39
N GLU A 24 -4.92 -6.33 17.26
CA GLU A 24 -5.38 -6.57 18.63
C GLU A 24 -4.25 -6.20 19.58
N TYR A 25 -4.57 -5.44 20.63
CA TYR A 25 -3.65 -5.15 21.74
C TYR A 25 -3.93 -6.12 22.87
N GLY A 26 -2.89 -6.72 23.44
CA GLY A 26 -3.06 -7.66 24.54
C GLY A 26 -3.49 -6.97 25.82
N GLU A 27 -4.73 -7.17 26.29
CA GLU A 27 -5.09 -6.89 27.69
C GLU A 27 -5.12 -8.15 28.56
N GLU A 28 -5.38 -9.35 28.00
CA GLU A 28 -5.55 -10.59 28.79
C GLU A 28 -4.93 -11.89 28.21
N ARG A 29 -4.33 -11.88 27.01
CA ARG A 29 -3.80 -13.11 26.37
C ARG A 29 -2.28 -13.16 26.16
N PHE A 30 -1.63 -12.01 26.10
CA PHE A 30 -0.18 -11.85 25.93
C PHE A 30 0.23 -10.62 26.74
N ASP A 31 1.50 -10.56 27.17
CA ASP A 31 2.03 -9.50 28.03
C ASP A 31 1.60 -8.12 27.51
N ALA A 32 1.07 -7.28 28.39
CA ALA A 32 0.24 -6.10 28.10
C ALA A 32 0.91 -4.96 27.29
N GLY A 33 2.10 -5.20 26.74
CA GLY A 33 2.83 -4.31 25.87
C GLY A 33 2.69 -4.60 24.37
N ASP A 34 2.23 -5.78 23.97
CA ASP A 34 2.37 -6.21 22.57
C ASP A 34 1.18 -5.93 21.67
N ALA A 35 1.52 -5.72 20.40
CA ALA A 35 0.58 -5.60 19.29
C ALA A 35 0.55 -6.89 18.46
N LEU A 36 -0.65 -7.43 18.25
CA LEU A 36 -0.87 -8.64 17.45
C LEU A 36 -1.60 -8.29 16.16
N ILE A 37 -0.96 -8.58 15.04
CA ILE A 37 -1.59 -8.49 13.73
C ILE A 37 -2.09 -9.88 13.37
N HIS A 38 -3.37 -9.96 13.03
CA HIS A 38 -4.05 -11.20 12.71
C HIS A 38 -5.01 -11.02 11.54
N ARG A 39 -5.56 -12.13 11.08
CA ARG A 39 -6.69 -12.13 10.16
C ARG A 39 -7.82 -12.93 10.76
N GLU A 40 -9.01 -12.33 10.81
CA GLU A 40 -10.23 -13.03 11.17
C GLU A 40 -10.72 -13.86 9.99
N VAL A 41 -10.59 -15.17 10.10
CA VAL A 41 -11.17 -16.15 9.17
C VAL A 41 -12.02 -17.13 9.99
N VAL A 42 -12.27 -18.37 9.55
CA VAL A 42 -12.94 -19.39 10.40
C VAL A 42 -12.00 -19.74 11.58
N GLY A 43 -11.89 -18.84 12.57
CA GLY A 43 -10.89 -18.82 13.62
C GLY A 43 -9.95 -17.60 13.57
N TYR A 44 -8.89 -17.68 14.37
CA TYR A 44 -7.85 -16.65 14.49
C TYR A 44 -6.58 -17.10 13.75
N LEU A 45 -6.15 -16.33 12.74
CA LEU A 45 -4.89 -16.59 12.03
C LEU A 45 -3.84 -15.54 12.45
N PRO A 46 -2.85 -15.88 13.27
CA PRO A 46 -1.77 -14.95 13.64
C PRO A 46 -0.89 -14.66 12.42
N ILE A 47 -0.52 -13.39 12.24
CA ILE A 47 0.38 -12.95 11.17
C ILE A 47 1.71 -12.50 11.77
N CYS A 48 1.69 -11.57 12.72
CA CYS A 48 2.89 -11.16 13.45
C CYS A 48 2.58 -10.62 14.85
N ARG A 49 3.56 -10.71 15.74
CA ARG A 49 3.61 -10.04 17.04
C ARG A 49 4.66 -8.95 16.96
N ILE A 50 4.33 -7.77 17.43
CA ILE A 50 5.25 -6.64 17.55
C ILE A 50 5.42 -6.39 19.05
N GLU A 51 6.66 -6.56 19.50
CA GLU A 51 7.00 -6.46 20.91
C GLU A 51 6.89 -5.03 21.41
N GLY A 52 6.24 -4.83 22.56
CA GLY A 52 6.19 -3.57 23.27
C GLY A 52 7.32 -3.37 24.27
N ALA A 53 7.24 -2.29 25.03
CA ALA A 53 8.17 -1.97 26.11
C ALA A 53 7.74 -2.65 27.42
N HIS A 54 8.03 -3.95 27.56
CA HIS A 54 7.76 -4.67 28.81
C HIS A 54 8.70 -4.20 29.93
N PRO A 55 8.29 -4.27 31.22
CA PRO A 55 9.16 -3.88 32.34
C PRO A 55 10.53 -4.58 32.33
N GLU A 56 10.59 -5.82 31.85
CA GLU A 56 11.82 -6.61 31.70
C GLU A 56 12.65 -6.27 30.45
N SER A 57 12.08 -5.58 29.46
CA SER A 57 12.77 -5.26 28.21
C SER A 57 13.76 -4.10 28.40
N GLY A 58 13.58 -3.29 29.45
CA GLY A 58 14.39 -2.10 29.71
C GLY A 58 14.13 -0.95 28.73
N PHE A 59 13.03 -1.02 27.96
CA PHE A 59 12.57 0.04 27.06
C PHE A 59 11.57 0.95 27.77
N ASP A 60 11.43 2.18 27.29
CA ASP A 60 10.54 3.20 27.86
C ASP A 60 9.20 3.31 27.09
N GLU A 61 8.33 4.20 27.57
CA GLU A 61 7.01 4.44 26.98
C GLU A 61 7.10 4.98 25.54
N ASP A 62 8.16 5.74 25.20
CA ASP A 62 8.37 6.24 23.84
C ASP A 62 8.58 5.07 22.86
N PHE A 63 9.38 4.08 23.24
CA PHE A 63 9.53 2.85 22.47
C PHE A 63 8.20 2.10 22.30
N GLN A 64 7.35 2.05 23.34
CA GLN A 64 6.03 1.42 23.25
C GLN A 64 5.15 2.11 22.19
N MET A 65 5.12 3.45 22.19
CA MET A 65 4.34 4.22 21.22
C MET A 65 4.82 4.00 19.79
N GLU A 66 6.14 3.96 19.56
CA GLU A 66 6.70 3.65 18.25
C GLU A 66 6.30 2.26 17.76
N GLN A 67 6.31 1.26 18.65
CA GLN A 67 5.95 -0.12 18.32
C GLN A 67 4.46 -0.27 17.99
N GLN A 68 3.58 0.43 18.71
CA GLN A 68 2.15 0.48 18.39
C GLN A 68 1.92 1.16 17.02
N ALA A 69 2.59 2.28 16.76
CA ALA A 69 2.50 2.97 15.47
C ALA A 69 3.01 2.08 14.31
N ASN A 70 4.08 1.31 14.53
CA ASN A 70 4.57 0.32 13.56
C ASN A 70 3.53 -0.77 13.28
N ALA A 71 2.83 -1.24 14.31
CA ALA A 71 1.78 -2.24 14.16
C ALA A 71 0.57 -1.71 13.37
N GLU A 72 0.12 -0.50 13.69
CA GLU A 72 -0.95 0.18 12.94
C GLU A 72 -0.56 0.37 11.48
N PHE A 73 0.67 0.80 11.21
CA PHE A 73 1.18 0.96 9.86
C PHE A 73 1.18 -0.37 9.09
N ILE A 74 1.71 -1.45 9.67
CA ILE A 74 1.77 -2.76 9.01
C ILE A 74 0.37 -3.31 8.75
N ALA A 75 -0.56 -3.19 9.70
CA ALA A 75 -1.94 -3.64 9.55
C ALA A 75 -2.67 -2.83 8.45
N ALA A 76 -2.45 -1.52 8.38
CA ALA A 76 -3.01 -0.66 7.34
C ALA A 76 -2.39 -0.93 5.96
N ALA A 77 -1.07 -1.11 5.89
CA ALA A 77 -0.30 -1.43 4.69
C ALA A 77 -0.32 -2.93 4.33
N ASN A 78 -1.36 -3.64 4.75
CA ASN A 78 -1.54 -5.07 4.45
C ASN A 78 -1.56 -5.34 2.93
N PRO A 79 -1.42 -6.61 2.52
CA PRO A 79 -1.38 -6.98 1.10
C PRO A 79 -2.58 -6.51 0.28
N ALA A 80 -3.79 -6.49 0.84
CA ALA A 80 -4.97 -6.02 0.12
C ALA A 80 -4.87 -4.52 -0.21
N THR A 81 -4.45 -3.70 0.77
CA THR A 81 -4.20 -2.27 0.56
C THR A 81 -3.11 -2.02 -0.48
N VAL A 82 -1.98 -2.75 -0.39
CA VAL A 82 -0.86 -2.60 -1.34
C VAL A 82 -1.30 -2.95 -2.75
N LEU A 83 -2.03 -4.04 -2.94
CA LEU A 83 -2.54 -4.44 -4.27
C LEU A 83 -3.51 -3.39 -4.84
N ALA A 84 -4.42 -2.86 -4.01
CA ALA A 84 -5.34 -1.81 -4.44
C ALA A 84 -4.59 -0.53 -4.91
N LEU A 85 -3.54 -0.13 -4.19
CA LEU A 85 -2.70 1.01 -4.58
C LEU A 85 -1.95 0.76 -5.89
N LEU A 86 -1.46 -0.47 -6.12
CA LEU A 86 -0.79 -0.84 -7.36
C LEU A 86 -1.77 -0.85 -8.54
N ASP A 87 -2.99 -1.34 -8.34
CA ASP A 87 -4.06 -1.34 -9.36
C ASP A 87 -4.51 0.09 -9.70
N GLU A 88 -4.65 0.96 -8.71
CA GLU A 88 -4.91 2.38 -8.95
C GLU A 88 -3.80 3.05 -9.74
N ARG A 89 -2.54 2.78 -9.35
CA ARG A 89 -1.37 3.32 -10.05
C ARG A 89 -1.34 2.88 -11.51
N GLU A 90 -1.55 1.59 -11.79
CA GLU A 90 -1.57 1.07 -13.17
C GLU A 90 -2.69 1.69 -14.00
N ARG A 91 -3.90 1.83 -13.43
CA ARG A 91 -5.02 2.53 -14.10
C ARG A 91 -4.68 3.99 -14.41
N ASN A 92 -4.07 4.71 -13.47
CA ASN A 92 -3.65 6.09 -13.66
C ASN A 92 -2.57 6.22 -14.74
N GLN A 93 -1.61 5.30 -14.80
CA GLN A 93 -0.61 5.27 -15.86
C GLN A 93 -1.23 5.02 -17.25
N GLN A 94 -2.21 4.13 -17.34
CA GLN A 94 -2.93 3.89 -18.61
C GLN A 94 -3.75 5.11 -19.02
N TYR A 95 -4.37 5.82 -18.06
CA TYR A 95 -5.11 7.05 -18.34
C TYR A 95 -4.21 8.14 -18.92
N ILE A 96 -3.03 8.37 -18.34
CA ILE A 96 -2.05 9.34 -18.85
C ILE A 96 -1.66 9.01 -20.29
N LYS A 97 -1.31 7.75 -20.57
CA LYS A 97 -0.95 7.31 -21.94
C LYS A 97 -2.07 7.57 -22.95
N ARG A 98 -3.34 7.34 -22.58
CA ARG A 98 -4.47 7.63 -23.48
C ARG A 98 -4.63 9.14 -23.73
N ARG A 99 -4.44 9.97 -22.71
CA ARG A 99 -4.49 11.43 -22.84
C ARG A 99 -3.36 11.96 -23.70
N ASP A 100 -2.17 11.40 -23.57
CA ASP A 100 -1.03 11.77 -24.42
C ASP A 100 -1.31 11.43 -25.88
N GLN A 101 -1.82 10.23 -26.16
CA GLN A 101 -2.22 9.85 -27.53
C GLN A 101 -3.33 10.76 -28.08
N GLU A 102 -4.37 11.04 -27.29
CA GLU A 102 -5.45 11.94 -27.69
C GLU A 102 -4.92 13.35 -28.01
N ASN A 103 -3.99 13.87 -27.20
CA ASN A 103 -3.38 15.17 -27.44
C ASN A 103 -2.51 15.17 -28.72
N GLU A 104 -1.78 14.09 -28.99
CA GLU A 104 -1.02 13.93 -30.24
C GLU A 104 -1.95 13.92 -31.46
N ASP A 105 -3.05 13.16 -31.40
CA ASP A 105 -4.05 13.09 -32.48
C ASP A 105 -4.71 14.45 -32.73
N ILE A 106 -5.01 15.19 -31.65
CA ILE A 106 -5.52 16.58 -31.73
C ILE A 106 -4.49 17.48 -32.39
N ALA A 107 -3.23 17.42 -31.98
CA ALA A 107 -2.16 18.26 -32.54
C ALA A 107 -1.99 18.01 -34.05
N LEU A 108 -2.04 16.74 -34.49
CA LEU A 108 -2.00 16.37 -35.90
C LEU A 108 -3.20 16.91 -36.68
N THR A 109 -4.41 16.80 -36.11
CA THR A 109 -5.63 17.28 -36.74
C THR A 109 -5.63 18.81 -36.88
N VAL A 110 -5.26 19.52 -35.82
CA VAL A 110 -5.13 20.98 -35.84
C VAL A 110 -4.06 21.43 -36.84
N GLY A 111 -2.94 20.72 -36.92
CA GLY A 111 -1.90 20.99 -37.92
C GLY A 111 -2.40 20.89 -39.36
N LYS A 112 -3.17 19.84 -39.68
CA LYS A 112 -3.77 19.67 -41.02
C LYS A 112 -4.76 20.79 -41.35
N LEU A 113 -5.67 21.11 -40.43
CA LEU A 113 -6.66 22.17 -40.63
C LEU A 113 -6.02 23.55 -40.84
N ARG A 114 -4.92 23.85 -40.13
CA ARG A 114 -4.16 25.09 -40.33
C ARG A 114 -3.53 25.12 -41.72
N PHE A 115 -2.92 24.02 -42.15
CA PHE A 115 -2.33 23.93 -43.49
C PHE A 115 -3.39 24.11 -44.59
N GLU A 116 -4.55 23.45 -44.48
CA GLU A 116 -5.66 23.59 -45.43
C GLU A 116 -6.20 25.02 -45.49
N LEU A 117 -6.24 25.73 -44.36
CA LEU A 117 -6.68 27.13 -44.31
C LEU A 117 -5.66 28.10 -44.90
N GLU A 118 -4.37 27.85 -44.73
CA GLU A 118 -3.29 28.68 -45.27
C GLU A 118 -3.08 28.46 -46.78
N ALA A 119 -3.49 27.31 -47.31
CA ALA A 119 -3.37 26.95 -48.72
C ALA A 119 -4.55 27.41 -49.59
N ALA A 120 -5.62 27.95 -49.00
CA ALA A 120 -6.83 28.44 -49.66
C ALA A 120 -6.78 29.96 -49.91
#